data_AF-A0A4R5VFV1-F1
#
_entry.id   AF-A0A4R5VFV1-F1
#
_cell.length_a   1.000
_cell.length_b   1.000
_cell.length_c   1.000
_cell.angle_alpha   90.00
_cell.angle_beta   90.00
_cell.angle_gamma   90.00
#
_symmetry.space_group_name_H-M   'P 1'
#
loop_
_entity.id
_entity.type
_entity.pdbx_description
1 polymer ?
#
loop_
_entity_poly.entity_id
_entity_poly.type
_entity_poly.pdbx_seq_one_letter_code
_entity_poly.pdbx_strand_id
1 'polypeptide(L)'
;MRDNLGLLVILAKTQVECPHYSGFSSYPVPTPPYRQSRRRRQERAGAAGRLIKMPRKIRQICLDFRPFIWEATYKRRLVADLGSAGSPDIMGRIGRDVADMDDGLNDICLRDTSGWSFAALPAVSARDKIMSAASHLFCNHGFAATGIDTILSRAGTAKATLYHHFRSKEDLISAVLEVEGKTWRNWFFGRLAEVDGPAQARLLAVFDVLEEWFSDPGFYGCPFINAVAEFDTGNDAVRRAADLHKEYLITWLKAQAMEMKIADVTETARSLAVLIDGAIVAAQHSRDPSFARTARRLAECHLASVQSGAEDGRSAKRLK
;
A
#
# COMPACT_ATOMS: atom_id res chain seq x y z
N MET A 1 28.23 2.17 -6.94
CA MET A 1 26.77 1.95 -6.82
C MET A 1 26.47 0.57 -6.24
N ARG A 2 26.98 0.23 -5.03
CA ARG A 2 26.86 -1.12 -4.44
C ARG A 2 26.28 -1.17 -3.01
N ASP A 3 25.88 -0.03 -2.43
CA ASP A 3 25.76 0.02 -0.97
C ASP A 3 24.36 0.40 -0.43
N ASN A 4 23.30 0.25 -1.24
CA ASN A 4 21.91 0.29 -0.73
C ASN A 4 21.37 -1.12 -0.37
N LEU A 5 22.14 -2.17 -0.62
CA LEU A 5 21.74 -3.58 -0.52
C LEU A 5 21.68 -4.13 0.92
N GLY A 6 22.37 -3.50 1.88
CA GLY A 6 22.39 -3.96 3.28
C GLY A 6 21.33 -3.34 4.20
N LEU A 7 20.88 -2.11 3.90
CA LEU A 7 20.08 -1.31 4.84
C LEU A 7 18.63 -1.78 4.98
N LEU A 8 18.02 -2.32 3.91
CA LEU A 8 16.67 -2.91 3.97
C LEU A 8 16.64 -4.20 4.81
N VAL A 9 17.72 -4.99 4.81
CA VAL A 9 17.84 -6.23 5.61
C VAL A 9 18.26 -5.92 7.05
N ILE A 10 19.08 -4.90 7.28
CA ILE A 10 19.50 -4.49 8.63
C ILE A 10 18.33 -3.88 9.41
N LEU A 11 17.48 -3.06 8.80
CA LEU A 11 16.29 -2.53 9.49
C LEU A 11 15.29 -3.63 9.89
N ALA A 12 15.29 -4.78 9.20
CA ALA A 12 14.50 -5.94 9.58
C ALA A 12 15.16 -6.84 10.65
N LYS A 13 16.47 -6.67 10.95
CA LYS A 13 17.23 -7.58 11.85
C LYS A 13 17.92 -6.92 13.04
N THR A 14 18.11 -5.60 13.10
CA THR A 14 18.68 -4.95 14.28
C THR A 14 17.59 -4.57 15.27
N GLN A 15 17.14 -5.55 16.04
CA GLN A 15 16.56 -5.33 17.37
C GLN A 15 17.60 -4.59 18.22
N VAL A 16 17.31 -3.34 18.55
CA VAL A 16 17.93 -2.66 19.70
C VAL A 16 16.85 -2.61 20.76
N GLU A 17 16.99 -3.49 21.75
CA GLU A 17 16.28 -3.41 23.02
C GLU A 17 16.45 -2.01 23.61
N CYS A 18 15.36 -1.41 24.08
CA CYS A 18 15.43 -0.38 25.11
C CYS A 18 14.20 -0.41 26.03
N PRO A 19 14.40 -0.06 27.31
CA PRO A 19 13.56 -0.43 28.44
C PRO A 19 12.49 0.64 28.72
N HIS A 20 11.36 0.27 29.34
CA HIS A 20 10.77 1.01 30.47
C HIS A 20 9.61 0.22 31.12
N TYR A 21 9.44 0.51 32.41
CA TYR A 21 8.93 -0.31 33.50
C TYR A 21 7.59 0.24 34.03
N SER A 22 6.69 -0.63 34.52
CA SER A 22 5.82 -0.50 35.72
C SER A 22 4.69 -1.54 35.64
N GLY A 23 4.33 -2.36 36.63
CA GLY A 23 4.76 -2.61 38.01
C GLY A 23 3.94 -3.79 38.59
N PHE A 24 4.34 -4.27 39.78
CA PHE A 24 3.82 -5.41 40.60
C PHE A 24 4.25 -6.82 40.12
N SER A 25 4.75 -7.76 40.94
CA SER A 25 5.05 -7.87 42.37
C SER A 25 5.87 -9.16 42.61
N SER A 26 6.85 -9.11 43.53
CA SER A 26 7.41 -10.20 44.38
C SER A 26 8.23 -11.37 43.76
N TYR A 27 9.56 -11.35 43.98
CA TYR A 27 10.43 -12.32 44.73
C TYR A 27 11.88 -12.38 44.15
N PRO A 28 12.93 -12.62 44.99
CA PRO A 28 14.30 -12.15 44.71
C PRO A 28 15.34 -13.26 44.45
N VAL A 29 16.32 -13.04 43.55
CA VAL A 29 17.67 -13.67 43.58
C VAL A 29 18.69 -12.90 42.68
N PRO A 30 20.03 -13.07 42.80
CA PRO A 30 20.99 -11.95 42.90
C PRO A 30 21.93 -11.77 41.69
N THR A 31 22.57 -10.60 41.58
CA THR A 31 23.56 -10.24 40.54
C THR A 31 25.02 -10.45 40.97
N PRO A 32 25.95 -10.77 40.03
CA PRO A 32 27.38 -10.55 40.19
C PRO A 32 27.91 -9.40 39.29
N PRO A 33 29.16 -8.90 39.51
CA PRO A 33 29.46 -7.48 39.39
C PRO A 33 30.02 -6.99 38.05
N TYR A 34 29.79 -5.69 37.86
CA TYR A 34 30.12 -4.80 36.75
C TYR A 34 31.52 -4.18 36.90
N ARG A 35 32.42 -4.34 35.90
CA ARG A 35 33.42 -3.35 35.42
C ARG A 35 34.48 -4.01 34.53
N GLN A 36 34.28 -4.02 33.20
CA GLN A 36 35.40 -4.10 32.23
C GLN A 36 35.04 -3.74 30.76
N SER A 37 33.82 -3.28 30.45
CA SER A 37 33.34 -3.17 29.05
C SER A 37 33.26 -1.74 28.46
N ARG A 38 33.79 -0.70 29.10
CA ARG A 38 33.70 0.68 28.58
C ARG A 38 34.72 1.01 27.47
N ARG A 39 35.92 0.43 27.48
CA ARG A 39 36.99 0.82 26.53
C ARG A 39 36.80 0.23 25.11
N ARG A 40 36.21 -0.97 25.00
CA ARG A 40 35.91 -1.60 23.69
C ARG A 40 34.68 -1.02 22.97
N ARG A 41 33.83 -0.23 23.65
CA ARG A 41 32.65 0.42 23.04
C ARG A 41 33.00 1.70 22.28
N GLN A 42 34.00 2.46 22.73
CA GLN A 42 34.37 3.72 22.08
C GLN A 42 35.10 3.52 20.74
N GLU A 43 35.92 2.48 20.60
CA GLU A 43 36.62 2.19 19.33
C GLU A 43 35.69 1.64 18.25
N ARG A 44 34.59 0.96 18.60
CA ARG A 44 33.57 0.51 17.64
C ARG A 44 32.63 1.63 17.15
N ALA A 45 32.51 2.73 17.90
CA ALA A 45 31.68 3.87 17.51
C ALA A 45 32.32 4.74 16.41
N GLY A 46 33.65 4.71 16.26
CA GLY A 46 34.38 5.49 15.26
C GLY A 46 34.31 4.98 13.82
N ALA A 47 33.83 3.74 13.59
CA ALA A 47 33.76 3.14 12.25
C ALA A 47 32.38 3.24 11.58
N ALA A 48 31.35 3.74 12.29
CA ALA A 48 29.97 3.82 11.79
C ALA A 48 29.64 5.16 11.07
N GLY A 49 30.64 5.80 10.47
CA GLY A 49 30.54 7.12 9.86
C GLY A 49 30.60 7.11 8.35
N ARG A 50 29.65 6.46 7.66
CA ARG A 50 29.32 6.73 6.24
C ARG A 50 27.89 6.24 5.94
N LEU A 51 26.91 6.97 6.47
CA LEU A 51 25.51 6.84 6.06
C LEU A 51 25.38 7.34 4.62
N ILE A 52 25.14 6.44 3.68
CA ILE A 52 24.76 6.79 2.31
C ILE A 52 23.40 7.48 2.37
N LYS A 53 23.33 8.73 1.89
CA LYS A 53 22.08 9.49 1.82
C LYS A 53 21.09 8.75 0.90
N MET A 54 20.14 8.02 1.47
CA MET A 54 18.97 7.54 0.74
C MET A 54 18.16 8.76 0.25
N PRO A 55 17.69 8.76 -1.02
CA PRO A 55 16.78 9.78 -1.51
C PRO A 55 15.57 9.94 -0.58
N ARG A 56 15.15 11.18 -0.31
CA ARG A 56 14.03 11.48 0.62
C ARG A 56 12.76 10.68 0.31
N LYS A 57 12.47 10.46 -0.99
CA LYS A 57 11.30 9.68 -1.46
C LYS A 57 11.36 8.21 -1.03
N ILE A 58 12.47 7.52 -1.29
CA ILE A 58 12.68 6.12 -0.88
C ILE A 58 12.62 5.99 0.64
N ARG A 59 13.18 6.96 1.38
CA ARG A 59 13.09 7.00 2.83
C ARG A 59 11.64 7.10 3.32
N GLN A 60 10.82 7.94 2.70
CA GLN A 60 9.39 8.07 3.06
C GLN A 60 8.63 6.78 2.77
N ILE A 61 8.85 6.16 1.60
CA ILE A 61 8.25 4.87 1.24
C ILE A 61 8.59 3.79 2.28
N CYS A 62 9.87 3.69 2.69
CA CYS A 62 10.27 2.77 3.75
C CYS A 62 9.65 3.09 5.12
N LEU A 63 9.41 4.37 5.43
CA LEU A 63 8.75 4.78 6.67
C LEU A 63 7.25 4.46 6.63
N ASP A 64 6.60 4.59 5.49
CA ASP A 64 5.19 4.27 5.29
C ASP A 64 4.96 2.76 5.29
N PHE A 65 5.94 1.96 4.85
CA PHE A 65 5.94 0.50 5.03
C PHE A 65 6.26 0.05 6.47
N ARG A 66 6.86 0.92 7.30
CA ARG A 66 7.35 0.55 8.63
C ARG A 66 6.24 0.06 9.57
N PRO A 67 5.04 0.67 9.63
CA PRO A 67 3.90 0.15 10.38
C PRO A 67 3.47 -1.25 9.91
N PHE A 68 3.46 -1.51 8.60
CA PHE A 68 3.06 -2.81 8.04
C PHE A 68 4.11 -3.91 8.31
N ILE A 69 5.39 -3.58 8.25
CA ILE A 69 6.50 -4.49 8.64
C ILE A 69 6.49 -4.73 10.16
N TRP A 70 6.11 -3.72 10.94
CA TRP A 70 6.05 -3.76 12.41
C TRP A 70 4.81 -4.50 12.95
N GLU A 71 3.63 -4.35 12.33
CA GLU A 71 2.41 -5.08 12.71
C GLU A 71 2.54 -6.59 12.48
N ALA A 72 3.19 -7.02 11.39
CA ALA A 72 3.45 -8.43 11.10
C ALA A 72 4.33 -9.13 12.16
N THR A 73 5.05 -8.37 12.99
CA THR A 73 5.84 -8.87 14.12
C THR A 73 5.17 -8.63 15.48
N TYR A 74 4.36 -7.58 15.64
CA TYR A 74 3.72 -7.21 16.92
C TYR A 74 2.36 -7.91 17.17
N LYS A 75 1.52 -8.14 16.15
CA LYS A 75 0.26 -8.90 16.30
C LYS A 75 0.48 -10.35 16.76
N ARG A 76 1.66 -10.93 16.50
CA ARG A 76 2.03 -12.29 16.93
C ARG A 76 2.04 -12.51 18.44
N ARG A 77 2.09 -11.45 19.27
CA ARG A 77 2.10 -11.57 20.73
C ARG A 77 0.76 -11.23 21.39
N LEU A 78 -0.04 -10.34 20.79
CA LEU A 78 -1.31 -9.93 21.41
C LEU A 78 -2.46 -10.91 21.18
N VAL A 79 -2.48 -11.63 20.05
CA VAL A 79 -3.56 -12.59 19.74
C VAL A 79 -3.33 -13.95 20.44
N ALA A 80 -2.12 -14.23 20.92
CA ALA A 80 -1.83 -15.41 21.74
C ALA A 80 -2.21 -15.22 23.22
N ASP A 81 -2.28 -13.97 23.71
CA ASP A 81 -2.53 -13.65 25.12
C ASP A 81 -3.96 -13.18 25.43
N LEU A 82 -4.82 -12.97 24.42
CA LEU A 82 -6.21 -12.55 24.61
C LEU A 82 -7.18 -13.64 24.16
N GLY A 83 -7.33 -14.65 25.03
CA GLY A 83 -8.45 -15.58 25.00
C GLY A 83 -9.76 -14.89 25.43
N SER A 84 -10.77 -14.99 24.57
CA SER A 84 -12.22 -14.98 24.85
C SER A 84 -12.79 -14.01 25.91
N ALA A 85 -13.48 -12.95 25.46
CA ALA A 85 -14.69 -12.41 26.09
C ALA A 85 -15.43 -11.47 25.10
N GLY A 86 -16.77 -11.57 25.04
CA GLY A 86 -17.69 -10.93 24.07
C GLY A 86 -17.82 -9.40 24.16
N SER A 87 -18.76 -8.69 23.53
CA SER A 87 -19.98 -8.96 22.74
C SER A 87 -20.25 -7.67 21.89
N PRO A 88 -21.07 -7.68 20.83
CA PRO A 88 -21.16 -6.60 19.85
C PRO A 88 -22.26 -5.58 20.19
N ASP A 89 -21.93 -4.29 20.36
CA ASP A 89 -22.91 -3.20 20.16
C ASP A 89 -22.26 -1.79 20.21
N ILE A 90 -21.68 -1.29 19.11
CA ILE A 90 -21.53 0.17 18.86
C ILE A 90 -21.51 0.44 17.33
N MET A 91 -22.58 0.10 16.61
CA MET A 91 -22.75 0.53 15.20
C MET A 91 -24.15 1.08 14.88
N GLY A 92 -24.92 1.47 15.90
CA GLY A 92 -26.27 2.01 15.74
C GLY A 92 -26.43 3.39 16.35
N ARG A 93 -25.74 4.43 15.85
CA ARG A 93 -26.07 5.85 16.12
C ARG A 93 -25.17 6.88 15.40
N ILE A 94 -25.08 6.81 14.07
CA ILE A 94 -24.92 8.02 13.25
C ILE A 94 -25.86 7.85 12.05
N GLY A 95 -27.15 8.03 12.33
CA GLY A 95 -28.19 7.99 11.31
C GLY A 95 -28.52 9.38 10.82
N ARG A 96 -28.79 9.43 9.51
CA ARG A 96 -29.77 10.29 8.84
C ARG A 96 -29.42 11.79 8.80
N ASP A 97 -28.87 12.19 7.65
CA ASP A 97 -29.37 13.32 6.84
C ASP A 97 -28.51 13.48 5.58
N VAL A 98 -28.72 12.62 4.58
CA VAL A 98 -28.56 12.93 3.14
C VAL A 98 -29.40 11.90 2.37
N ALA A 99 -30.73 12.03 2.43
CA ALA A 99 -31.63 11.34 1.51
C ALA A 99 -32.08 12.37 0.46
N ASP A 100 -32.27 11.89 -0.77
CA ASP A 100 -32.84 12.56 -1.94
C ASP A 100 -31.89 13.40 -2.81
N MET A 101 -31.03 12.67 -3.54
CA MET A 101 -30.64 12.97 -4.92
C MET A 101 -30.22 11.64 -5.58
N ASP A 102 -31.20 10.75 -5.71
CA ASP A 102 -31.08 9.51 -6.47
C ASP A 102 -31.22 9.86 -7.96
N ASP A 103 -30.12 10.23 -8.59
CA ASP A 103 -30.00 10.23 -10.05
C ASP A 103 -29.92 8.75 -10.47
N GLY A 104 -31.09 8.11 -10.51
CA GLY A 104 -31.22 6.74 -10.99
C GLY A 104 -30.71 6.64 -12.41
N LEU A 105 -29.47 6.16 -12.57
CA LEU A 105 -28.88 5.48 -13.73
C LEU A 105 -27.39 5.14 -13.42
N ASN A 106 -27.10 3.88 -13.11
CA ASN A 106 -25.77 3.24 -13.18
C ASN A 106 -24.60 3.92 -12.42
N ASP A 107 -24.74 4.10 -11.12
CA ASP A 107 -23.62 4.58 -10.31
C ASP A 107 -22.61 3.44 -10.06
N ILE A 108 -21.46 3.46 -10.74
CA ILE A 108 -20.43 2.41 -10.65
C ILE A 108 -19.73 2.48 -9.28
N CYS A 109 -19.46 3.70 -8.80
CA CYS A 109 -18.87 3.93 -7.48
C CYS A 109 -19.95 4.00 -6.38
N LEU A 110 -20.57 2.85 -6.06
CA LEU A 110 -21.49 2.74 -4.94
C LEU A 110 -20.79 2.99 -3.60
N ARG A 111 -21.52 3.53 -2.61
CA ARG A 111 -21.01 3.77 -1.25
C ARG A 111 -20.62 2.49 -0.50
N ASP A 112 -21.11 1.33 -0.93
CA ASP A 112 -20.88 0.03 -0.29
C ASP A 112 -19.60 -0.68 -0.79
N THR A 113 -18.49 0.06 -0.94
CA THR A 113 -17.19 -0.57 -1.25
C THR A 113 -16.56 -1.15 0.01
N SER A 114 -15.72 -2.18 -0.15
CA SER A 114 -14.98 -2.85 0.92
C SER A 114 -13.84 -2.02 1.57
N GLY A 115 -13.92 -0.68 1.53
CA GLY A 115 -13.01 0.23 2.23
C GLY A 115 -11.69 0.53 1.51
N TRP A 116 -11.56 0.10 0.24
CA TRP A 116 -10.39 0.37 -0.59
C TRP A 116 -10.41 1.76 -1.26
N SER A 117 -11.58 2.38 -1.39
CA SER A 117 -11.75 3.71 -1.99
C SER A 117 -12.05 4.79 -0.96
N PHE A 118 -11.53 6.00 -1.19
CA PHE A 118 -11.87 7.16 -0.35
C PHE A 118 -13.34 7.57 -0.49
N ALA A 119 -13.97 7.32 -1.64
CA ALA A 119 -15.38 7.65 -1.87
C ALA A 119 -16.33 6.97 -0.85
N ALA A 120 -15.91 5.86 -0.23
CA ALA A 120 -16.67 5.14 0.80
C ALA A 120 -16.43 5.63 2.24
N LEU A 121 -15.50 6.57 2.47
CA LEU A 121 -15.25 7.10 3.81
C LEU A 121 -16.23 8.24 4.17
N PRO A 122 -16.62 8.39 5.44
CA PRO A 122 -17.51 9.47 5.86
C PRO A 122 -16.90 10.85 5.58
N ALA A 123 -17.64 11.70 4.85
CA ALA A 123 -17.24 13.08 4.59
C ALA A 123 -17.61 13.99 5.77
N VAL A 124 -16.63 14.34 6.60
CA VAL A 124 -16.86 15.11 7.84
C VAL A 124 -16.69 16.61 7.63
N SER A 125 -15.77 17.03 6.76
CA SER A 125 -15.52 18.44 6.44
C SER A 125 -16.05 18.86 5.06
N ALA A 126 -16.18 20.17 4.82
CA ALA A 126 -16.52 20.69 3.49
C ALA A 126 -15.49 20.27 2.43
N ARG A 127 -14.21 20.23 2.81
CA ARG A 127 -13.13 19.70 1.96
C ARG A 127 -13.38 18.24 1.61
N ASP A 128 -13.75 17.41 2.59
CA ASP A 128 -14.00 15.98 2.35
C ASP A 128 -15.24 15.76 1.49
N LYS A 129 -16.29 16.57 1.64
CA LYS A 129 -17.48 16.53 0.78
C LYS A 129 -17.12 16.82 -0.68
N ILE A 130 -16.29 17.84 -0.92
CA ILE A 130 -15.78 18.15 -2.27
C ILE A 130 -14.94 17.00 -2.81
N MET A 131 -14.03 16.45 -2.01
CA MET A 131 -13.17 15.34 -2.45
C MET A 131 -13.96 14.05 -2.73
N SER A 132 -14.94 13.72 -1.89
CA SER A 132 -15.80 12.55 -2.06
C SER A 132 -16.66 12.68 -3.32
N ALA A 133 -17.28 13.85 -3.53
CA ALA A 133 -18.03 14.14 -4.75
C ALA A 133 -17.13 14.10 -5.99
N ALA A 134 -15.93 14.67 -5.93
CA ALA A 134 -14.98 14.66 -7.03
C ALA A 134 -14.49 13.25 -7.35
N SER A 135 -14.10 12.45 -6.35
CA SER A 135 -13.67 11.05 -6.55
C SER A 135 -14.76 10.24 -7.24
N HIS A 136 -15.98 10.35 -6.73
CA HIS A 136 -17.16 9.70 -7.29
C HIS A 136 -17.41 10.08 -8.76
N LEU A 137 -17.38 11.38 -9.09
CA LEU A 137 -17.62 11.84 -10.46
C LEU A 137 -16.45 11.49 -11.40
N PHE A 138 -15.20 11.55 -10.93
CA PHE A 138 -14.04 11.14 -11.73
C PHE A 138 -14.06 9.63 -12.02
N CYS A 139 -14.51 8.81 -11.07
CA CYS A 139 -14.73 7.38 -11.27
C CYS A 139 -15.77 7.10 -12.37
N ASN A 140 -16.92 7.76 -12.30
CA ASN A 140 -18.06 7.47 -13.18
C ASN A 140 -18.00 8.15 -14.56
N HIS A 141 -17.40 9.34 -14.63
CA HIS A 141 -17.46 10.20 -15.82
C HIS A 141 -16.08 10.58 -16.36
N GLY A 142 -15.00 10.14 -15.70
CA GLY A 142 -13.64 10.55 -16.05
C GLY A 142 -13.30 11.95 -15.58
N PHE A 143 -12.02 12.29 -15.70
CA PHE A 143 -11.49 13.57 -15.24
C PHE A 143 -11.85 14.71 -16.19
N ALA A 144 -11.77 14.48 -17.51
CA ALA A 144 -12.00 15.54 -18.49
C ALA A 144 -13.47 16.01 -18.51
N ALA A 145 -14.42 15.07 -18.56
CA ALA A 145 -15.85 15.38 -18.68
C ALA A 145 -16.48 15.93 -17.39
N THR A 146 -15.85 15.74 -16.23
CA THR A 146 -16.38 16.22 -14.94
C THR A 146 -16.11 17.72 -14.75
N GLY A 147 -17.17 18.54 -14.78
CA GLY A 147 -17.08 19.99 -14.53
C GLY A 147 -16.98 20.35 -13.04
N ILE A 148 -16.40 21.52 -12.74
CA ILE A 148 -16.35 22.06 -11.36
C ILE A 148 -17.75 22.28 -10.80
N ASP A 149 -18.68 22.79 -11.61
CA ASP A 149 -20.05 23.07 -11.16
C ASP A 149 -20.82 21.79 -10.84
N THR A 150 -20.58 20.69 -11.59
CA THR A 150 -21.11 19.36 -11.29
C THR A 150 -20.59 18.83 -9.95
N ILE A 151 -19.30 19.01 -9.66
CA ILE A 151 -18.71 18.65 -8.37
C ILE A 151 -19.34 19.45 -7.23
N LEU A 152 -19.48 20.77 -7.39
CA LEU A 152 -20.08 21.64 -6.38
C LEU A 152 -21.53 21.28 -6.08
N SER A 153 -22.30 21.00 -7.13
CA SER A 153 -23.70 20.56 -7.03
C SER A 153 -23.81 19.26 -6.23
N ARG A 154 -23.01 18.24 -6.57
CA ARG A 154 -22.98 16.96 -5.84
C ARG A 154 -22.47 17.10 -4.40
N ALA A 155 -21.46 17.94 -4.18
CA ALA A 155 -20.89 18.17 -2.86
C ALA A 155 -21.81 18.96 -1.93
N GLY A 156 -22.81 19.68 -2.48
CA GLY A 156 -23.64 20.62 -1.73
C GLY A 156 -22.81 21.77 -1.15
N THR A 157 -21.80 22.25 -1.89
CA THR A 157 -20.89 23.32 -1.42
C THR A 157 -20.84 24.50 -2.39
N ALA A 158 -20.45 25.67 -1.89
CA ALA A 158 -20.32 26.87 -2.70
C ALA A 158 -18.98 26.90 -3.45
N LYS A 159 -18.96 27.58 -4.61
CA LYS A 159 -17.75 27.77 -5.44
C LYS A 159 -16.59 28.39 -4.65
N ALA A 160 -16.88 29.37 -3.79
CA ALA A 160 -15.88 30.00 -2.92
C ALA A 160 -15.22 29.00 -1.95
N THR A 161 -15.98 28.01 -1.46
CA THR A 161 -15.47 26.95 -0.57
C THR A 161 -14.50 26.03 -1.31
N LEU A 162 -14.79 25.67 -2.56
CA LEU A 162 -13.88 24.87 -3.37
C LEU A 162 -12.56 25.59 -3.61
N TYR A 163 -12.60 26.85 -4.07
CA TYR A 163 -11.38 27.61 -4.33
C TYR A 163 -10.61 28.02 -3.07
N HIS A 164 -11.25 28.01 -1.90
CA HIS A 164 -10.55 28.13 -0.63
C HIS A 164 -9.67 26.90 -0.33
N HIS A 165 -10.09 25.71 -0.75
CA HIS A 165 -9.38 24.45 -0.51
C HIS A 165 -8.47 24.01 -1.65
N PHE A 166 -8.84 24.30 -2.90
CA PHE A 166 -8.18 23.82 -4.11
C PHE A 166 -7.99 24.96 -5.10
N ARG A 167 -6.75 25.20 -5.52
CA ARG A 167 -6.42 26.34 -6.39
C ARG A 167 -6.93 26.18 -7.81
N SER A 168 -7.05 24.94 -8.27
CA SER A 168 -7.55 24.59 -9.60
C SER A 168 -8.20 23.20 -9.59
N LYS A 169 -8.79 22.80 -10.73
CA LYS A 169 -9.32 21.44 -10.91
C LYS A 169 -8.19 20.41 -10.82
N GLU A 170 -7.02 20.71 -11.38
CA GLU A 170 -5.83 19.84 -11.35
C GLU A 170 -5.30 19.64 -9.93
N ASP A 171 -5.38 20.67 -9.08
CA ASP A 171 -5.05 20.58 -7.66
C ASP A 171 -6.02 19.63 -6.93
N LEU A 172 -7.33 19.75 -7.22
CA LEU A 172 -8.34 18.82 -6.72
C LEU A 172 -8.10 17.38 -7.21
N ILE A 173 -7.81 17.19 -8.50
CA ILE A 173 -7.48 15.86 -9.08
C ILE A 173 -6.26 15.25 -8.38
N SER A 174 -5.21 16.04 -8.19
CA SER A 174 -3.98 15.58 -7.52
C SER A 174 -4.26 15.16 -6.08
N ALA A 175 -5.07 15.94 -5.35
CA ALA A 175 -5.48 15.62 -3.99
C ALA A 175 -6.35 14.36 -3.91
N VAL A 176 -7.29 14.18 -4.86
CA VAL A 176 -8.12 12.97 -4.95
C VAL A 176 -7.24 11.75 -5.22
N LEU A 177 -6.35 11.80 -6.22
CA LEU A 177 -5.44 10.69 -6.54
C LEU A 177 -4.54 10.34 -5.35
N GLU A 178 -4.02 11.32 -4.62
CA GLU A 178 -3.19 11.07 -3.43
C GLU A 178 -3.96 10.29 -2.37
N VAL A 179 -5.19 10.71 -2.06
CA VAL A 179 -6.00 10.09 -1.02
C VAL A 179 -6.54 8.73 -1.46
N GLU A 180 -7.06 8.59 -2.68
CA GLU A 180 -7.47 7.29 -3.23
C GLU A 180 -6.30 6.30 -3.24
N GLY A 181 -5.12 6.74 -3.69
CA GLY A 181 -3.93 5.90 -3.65
C GLY A 181 -3.52 5.49 -2.25
N LYS A 182 -3.66 6.38 -1.26
CA LYS A 182 -3.37 6.05 0.14
C LYS A 182 -4.37 5.06 0.71
N THR A 183 -5.67 5.27 0.47
CA THR A 183 -6.73 4.37 0.94
C THR A 183 -6.56 2.98 0.34
N TRP A 184 -6.37 2.89 -0.97
CA TRP A 184 -6.14 1.62 -1.65
C TRP A 184 -4.88 0.93 -1.14
N ARG A 185 -3.75 1.64 -0.97
CA ARG A 185 -2.51 1.04 -0.46
C ARG A 185 -2.67 0.52 0.97
N ASN A 186 -3.36 1.26 1.84
CA ASN A 186 -3.61 0.84 3.21
C ASN A 186 -4.44 -0.45 3.24
N TRP A 187 -5.50 -0.51 2.43
CA TRP A 187 -6.32 -1.70 2.27
C TRP A 187 -5.50 -2.87 1.69
N PHE A 188 -4.87 -2.67 0.54
CA PHE A 188 -4.16 -3.69 -0.22
C PHE A 188 -2.99 -4.29 0.57
N PHE A 189 -2.12 -3.45 1.13
CA PHE A 189 -1.01 -3.94 1.96
C PHE A 189 -1.47 -4.43 3.32
N GLY A 190 -2.61 -3.94 3.83
CA GLY A 190 -3.27 -4.51 5.00
C GLY A 190 -3.67 -5.97 4.78
N ARG A 191 -4.38 -6.24 3.67
CA ARG A 191 -4.73 -7.62 3.25
C ARG A 191 -3.50 -8.50 3.07
N LEU A 192 -2.46 -8.01 2.38
CA LEU A 192 -1.23 -8.78 2.19
C LEU A 192 -0.44 -9.04 3.48
N ALA A 193 -0.58 -8.18 4.49
CA ALA A 193 0.05 -8.39 5.80
C ALA A 193 -0.60 -9.50 6.62
N GLU A 194 -1.84 -9.89 6.28
CA GLU A 194 -2.55 -11.03 6.89
C GLU A 194 -2.13 -12.37 6.26
N VAL A 195 -1.38 -12.35 5.15
CA VAL A 195 -0.93 -13.55 4.45
C VAL A 195 0.35 -14.10 5.11
N ASP A 196 0.20 -15.25 5.75
CA ASP A 196 1.32 -16.02 6.29
C ASP A 196 2.06 -16.84 5.21
N GLY A 197 3.28 -17.23 5.55
CA GLY A 197 4.08 -18.16 4.73
C GLY A 197 5.26 -17.51 4.01
N PRO A 198 5.90 -18.24 3.07
CA PRO A 198 7.10 -17.78 2.39
C PRO A 198 6.79 -16.61 1.43
N ALA A 199 7.81 -15.83 1.10
CA ALA A 199 7.69 -14.71 0.16
C ALA A 199 7.02 -15.07 -1.18
N GLN A 200 7.20 -16.29 -1.68
CA GLN A 200 6.49 -16.77 -2.88
C GLN A 200 4.98 -16.81 -2.69
N ALA A 201 4.49 -17.33 -1.56
CA ALA A 201 3.07 -17.37 -1.26
C ALA A 201 2.50 -15.94 -1.16
N ARG A 202 3.24 -15.03 -0.51
CA ARG A 202 2.84 -13.61 -0.42
C ARG A 202 2.81 -12.91 -1.79
N LEU A 203 3.79 -13.17 -2.66
CA LEU A 203 3.78 -12.65 -4.04
C LEU A 203 2.57 -13.14 -4.83
N LEU A 204 2.18 -14.39 -4.65
CA LEU A 204 1.03 -14.96 -5.33
C LEU A 204 -0.30 -14.48 -4.75
N ALA A 205 -0.35 -14.23 -3.44
CA ALA A 205 -1.51 -13.67 -2.76
C ALA A 205 -1.89 -12.26 -3.23
N VAL A 206 -0.97 -11.54 -3.88
CA VAL A 206 -1.30 -10.30 -4.61
C VAL A 206 -2.50 -10.51 -5.53
N PHE A 207 -2.52 -11.61 -6.28
CA PHE A 207 -3.59 -11.86 -7.23
C PHE A 207 -4.88 -12.30 -6.53
N ASP A 208 -4.79 -12.97 -5.38
CA ASP A 208 -5.96 -13.32 -4.58
C ASP A 208 -6.62 -12.04 -4.02
N VAL A 209 -5.83 -11.07 -3.55
CA VAL A 209 -6.32 -9.74 -3.11
C VAL A 209 -6.85 -8.92 -4.28
N LEU A 210 -6.24 -9.01 -5.48
CA LEU A 210 -6.79 -8.37 -6.68
C LEU A 210 -8.14 -8.96 -7.07
N GLU A 211 -8.34 -10.26 -6.92
CA GLU A 211 -9.62 -10.91 -7.19
C GLU A 211 -10.73 -10.42 -6.24
N GLU A 212 -10.40 -10.25 -4.95
CA GLU A 212 -11.29 -9.59 -3.97
C GLU A 212 -11.68 -8.19 -4.47
N TRP A 213 -10.69 -7.40 -4.90
CA TRP A 213 -10.93 -6.05 -5.41
C TRP A 213 -11.81 -6.04 -6.67
N PHE A 214 -11.52 -6.91 -7.64
CA PHE A 214 -12.25 -6.96 -8.90
C PHE A 214 -13.69 -7.41 -8.74
N SER A 215 -13.97 -8.18 -7.68
CA SER A 215 -15.31 -8.66 -7.33
C SER A 215 -16.15 -7.61 -6.60
N ASP A 216 -15.54 -6.52 -6.15
CA ASP A 216 -16.25 -5.42 -5.49
C ASP A 216 -17.17 -4.70 -6.50
N PRO A 217 -18.46 -4.48 -6.19
CA PRO A 217 -19.37 -3.76 -7.08
C PRO A 217 -18.90 -2.35 -7.45
N GLY A 218 -18.09 -1.73 -6.59
CA GLY A 218 -17.46 -0.44 -6.79
C GLY A 218 -16.24 -0.45 -7.70
N PHE A 219 -15.79 -1.61 -8.20
CA PHE A 219 -14.58 -1.70 -8.99
C PHE A 219 -14.74 -1.03 -10.36
N TYR A 220 -13.90 -0.01 -10.61
CA TYR A 220 -13.85 0.75 -11.87
C TYR A 220 -12.45 0.75 -12.51
N GLY A 221 -11.56 -0.12 -12.04
CA GLY A 221 -10.15 -0.14 -12.41
C GLY A 221 -9.27 0.74 -11.53
N CYS A 222 -8.03 0.96 -11.96
CA CYS A 222 -7.07 1.76 -11.22
C CYS A 222 -7.19 3.25 -11.59
N PRO A 223 -7.47 4.15 -10.63
CA PRO A 223 -7.61 5.58 -10.92
C PRO A 223 -6.35 6.20 -11.52
N PHE A 224 -5.16 5.65 -11.23
CA PHE A 224 -3.91 6.13 -11.81
C PHE A 224 -3.71 5.73 -13.27
N ILE A 225 -4.15 4.52 -13.65
CA ILE A 225 -4.10 4.08 -15.06
C ILE A 225 -5.07 4.94 -15.88
N ASN A 226 -6.29 5.13 -15.38
CA ASN A 226 -7.31 5.97 -16.03
C ASN A 226 -6.82 7.42 -16.17
N ALA A 227 -6.24 8.00 -15.11
CA ALA A 227 -5.72 9.36 -15.17
C ALA A 227 -4.58 9.50 -16.19
N VAL A 228 -3.61 8.59 -16.21
CA VAL A 228 -2.52 8.66 -17.20
C VAL A 228 -3.03 8.51 -18.63
N ALA A 229 -4.12 7.78 -18.85
CA ALA A 229 -4.74 7.63 -20.16
C ALA A 229 -5.53 8.87 -20.60
N GLU A 230 -6.13 9.63 -19.67
CA GLU A 230 -6.97 10.80 -19.98
C GLU A 230 -6.18 12.12 -20.10
N PHE A 231 -5.05 12.25 -19.40
CA PHE A 231 -4.27 13.49 -19.40
C PHE A 231 -3.19 13.50 -20.48
N ASP A 232 -2.93 14.68 -21.04
CA ASP A 232 -1.86 14.89 -22.02
C ASP A 232 -0.51 14.33 -21.52
N THR A 233 0.29 13.85 -22.46
CA THR A 233 1.66 13.37 -22.23
C THR A 233 2.60 14.45 -21.67
N GLY A 234 2.15 15.71 -21.55
CA GLY A 234 2.83 16.83 -20.88
C GLY A 234 2.38 17.13 -19.43
N ASN A 235 1.32 16.51 -18.90
CA ASN A 235 0.91 16.71 -17.50
C ASN A 235 1.77 15.92 -16.49
N ASP A 236 2.81 16.56 -15.96
CA ASP A 236 3.74 15.91 -15.03
C ASP A 236 3.15 15.66 -13.63
N ALA A 237 2.08 16.35 -13.23
CA ALA A 237 1.51 16.16 -11.89
C ALA A 237 0.84 14.79 -11.76
N VAL A 238 0.01 14.43 -12.74
CA VAL A 238 -0.69 13.13 -12.79
C VAL A 238 0.30 11.98 -12.91
N ARG A 239 1.30 12.12 -13.79
CA ARG A 239 2.37 11.11 -13.91
C ARG A 239 3.14 10.91 -12.62
N ARG A 240 3.53 12.00 -11.93
CA ARG A 240 4.20 11.89 -10.63
C ARG A 240 3.35 11.16 -9.59
N ALA A 241 2.04 11.38 -9.57
CA ALA A 241 1.14 10.69 -8.66
C ALA A 241 1.06 9.18 -8.99
N ALA A 242 0.93 8.84 -10.27
CA ALA A 242 0.93 7.44 -10.75
C ALA A 242 2.26 6.73 -10.47
N ASP A 243 3.38 7.38 -10.77
CA ASP A 243 4.73 6.87 -10.49
C ASP A 243 4.91 6.57 -9.01
N LEU A 244 4.51 7.51 -8.14
CA LEU A 244 4.61 7.33 -6.70
C LEU A 244 3.76 6.14 -6.23
N HIS A 245 2.51 6.04 -6.68
CA HIS A 245 1.64 4.91 -6.35
C HIS A 245 2.26 3.57 -6.78
N LYS A 246 2.83 3.51 -8.00
CA LYS A 246 3.53 2.32 -8.52
C LYS A 246 4.83 2.02 -7.78
N GLU A 247 5.56 3.02 -7.31
CA GLU A 247 6.82 2.83 -6.58
C GLU A 247 6.60 2.06 -5.27
N TYR A 248 5.48 2.26 -4.59
CA TYR A 248 5.11 1.46 -3.40
C TYR A 248 4.98 -0.02 -3.75
N LEU A 249 4.19 -0.36 -4.77
CA LEU A 249 4.00 -1.74 -5.20
C LEU A 249 5.31 -2.39 -5.65
N ILE A 250 6.08 -1.71 -6.52
CA ILE A 250 7.37 -2.20 -7.00
C ILE A 250 8.35 -2.43 -5.84
N THR A 251 8.40 -1.50 -4.88
CA THR A 251 9.25 -1.63 -3.69
C THR A 251 8.88 -2.86 -2.87
N TRP A 252 7.59 -3.09 -2.65
CA TRP A 252 7.12 -4.26 -1.92
C TRP A 252 7.44 -5.57 -2.67
N LEU A 253 7.20 -5.63 -3.98
CA LEU A 253 7.51 -6.80 -4.82
C LEU A 253 9.01 -7.14 -4.80
N LYS A 254 9.87 -6.11 -4.88
CA LYS A 254 11.32 -6.28 -4.77
C LYS A 254 11.73 -6.86 -3.42
N ALA A 255 11.11 -6.42 -2.33
CA ALA A 255 11.41 -6.94 -0.99
C ALA A 255 11.11 -8.45 -0.91
N GLN A 256 9.99 -8.91 -1.47
CA GLN A 256 9.67 -10.34 -1.52
C GLN A 256 10.66 -11.13 -2.40
N ALA A 257 10.99 -10.61 -3.58
CA ALA A 257 11.96 -11.25 -4.48
C ALA A 257 13.37 -11.35 -3.85
N MET A 258 13.77 -10.36 -3.06
CA MET A 258 15.02 -10.38 -2.29
C MET A 258 15.01 -11.47 -1.21
N GLU A 259 13.89 -11.65 -0.49
CA GLU A 259 13.74 -12.73 0.50
C GLU A 259 13.85 -14.11 -0.13
N MET A 260 13.30 -14.27 -1.35
CA MET A 260 13.44 -15.48 -2.16
C MET A 260 14.85 -15.68 -2.75
N LYS A 261 15.75 -14.70 -2.58
CA LYS A 261 17.12 -14.70 -3.12
C LYS A 261 17.15 -14.82 -4.66
N ILE A 262 16.17 -14.22 -5.33
CA ILE A 262 16.14 -14.12 -6.79
C ILE A 262 17.31 -13.25 -7.26
N ALA A 263 17.95 -13.65 -8.36
CA ALA A 263 19.12 -12.95 -8.90
C ALA A 263 18.76 -11.59 -9.49
N ASP A 264 17.75 -11.53 -10.36
CA ASP A 264 17.26 -10.27 -10.95
C ASP A 264 15.97 -9.78 -10.28
N VAL A 265 16.15 -9.23 -9.08
CA VAL A 265 15.07 -8.64 -8.28
C VAL A 265 14.28 -7.56 -9.03
N THR A 266 14.97 -6.77 -9.88
CA THR A 266 14.31 -5.65 -10.57
C THR A 266 13.44 -6.15 -11.69
N GLU A 267 13.93 -7.07 -12.50
CA GLU A 267 13.16 -7.61 -13.61
C GLU A 267 11.98 -8.47 -13.12
N THR A 268 12.16 -9.28 -12.07
CA THR A 268 11.04 -10.03 -11.48
C THR A 268 9.95 -9.09 -10.95
N ALA A 269 10.31 -8.02 -10.22
CA ALA A 269 9.32 -7.06 -9.73
C ALA A 269 8.61 -6.33 -10.87
N ARG A 270 9.33 -6.00 -11.95
CA ARG A 270 8.74 -5.39 -13.16
C ARG A 270 7.77 -6.35 -13.85
N SER A 271 8.17 -7.60 -14.04
CA SER A 271 7.34 -8.63 -14.67
C SER A 271 6.04 -8.84 -13.89
N LEU A 272 6.11 -8.95 -12.56
CA LEU A 272 4.93 -9.05 -11.72
C LEU A 272 4.04 -7.80 -11.78
N ALA A 273 4.64 -6.59 -11.81
CA ALA A 273 3.87 -5.36 -11.95
C ALA A 273 3.14 -5.26 -13.29
N VAL A 274 3.74 -5.73 -14.39
CA VAL A 274 3.09 -5.82 -15.70
C VAL A 274 1.90 -6.79 -15.65
N LEU A 275 2.05 -7.94 -15.00
CA LEU A 275 0.94 -8.89 -14.82
C LEU A 275 -0.19 -8.29 -13.99
N ILE A 276 0.13 -7.53 -12.93
CA ILE A 276 -0.85 -6.82 -12.10
C ILE A 276 -1.60 -5.78 -12.92
N ASP A 277 -0.89 -4.94 -13.68
CA ASP A 277 -1.51 -3.93 -14.55
C ASP A 277 -2.39 -4.56 -15.62
N GLY A 278 -1.90 -5.62 -16.26
CA GLY A 278 -2.66 -6.38 -17.25
C GLY A 278 -3.94 -6.97 -16.65
N ALA A 279 -3.87 -7.53 -15.44
CA ALA A 279 -5.04 -8.08 -14.75
C ALA A 279 -6.09 -6.99 -14.43
N ILE A 280 -5.64 -5.84 -13.94
CA ILE A 280 -6.53 -4.71 -13.60
C ILE A 280 -7.26 -4.22 -14.85
N VAL A 281 -6.53 -3.95 -15.94
CA VAL A 281 -7.12 -3.46 -17.19
C VAL A 281 -8.05 -4.51 -17.80
N ALA A 282 -7.65 -5.79 -17.76
CA ALA A 282 -8.46 -6.89 -18.27
C ALA A 282 -9.78 -7.02 -17.51
N ALA A 283 -9.73 -7.01 -16.17
CA ALA A 283 -10.92 -7.06 -15.32
C ALA A 283 -11.81 -5.81 -15.52
N GLN A 284 -11.22 -4.62 -15.67
CA GLN A 284 -11.96 -3.37 -15.87
C GLN A 284 -12.81 -3.40 -17.15
N HIS A 285 -12.24 -3.82 -18.29
CA HIS A 285 -12.98 -3.81 -19.56
C HIS A 285 -13.94 -5.00 -19.70
N SER A 286 -13.63 -6.14 -19.09
CA SER A 286 -14.43 -7.37 -19.22
C SER A 286 -15.48 -7.51 -18.12
N ARG A 287 -15.30 -6.80 -17.00
CA ARG A 287 -16.05 -6.99 -15.75
C ARG A 287 -15.96 -8.43 -15.23
N ASP A 288 -14.82 -9.08 -15.45
CA ASP A 288 -14.56 -10.44 -15.00
C ASP A 288 -13.41 -10.47 -13.98
N PRO A 289 -13.70 -10.75 -12.69
CA PRO A 289 -12.69 -10.91 -11.65
C PRO A 289 -11.69 -12.05 -11.92
N SER A 290 -12.06 -13.03 -12.77
CA SER A 290 -11.23 -14.22 -13.04
C SER A 290 -9.89 -13.90 -13.71
N PHE A 291 -9.72 -12.71 -14.28
CA PHE A 291 -8.44 -12.26 -14.82
C PHE A 291 -7.34 -12.19 -13.75
N ALA A 292 -7.70 -11.99 -12.48
CA ALA A 292 -6.76 -12.13 -11.36
C ALA A 292 -6.17 -13.54 -11.29
N ARG A 293 -6.99 -14.59 -11.38
CA ARG A 293 -6.55 -16.00 -11.40
C ARG A 293 -5.71 -16.34 -12.63
N THR A 294 -5.99 -15.70 -13.77
CA THR A 294 -5.17 -15.84 -14.98
C THR A 294 -3.78 -15.25 -14.77
N ALA A 295 -3.68 -14.03 -14.26
CA ALA A 295 -2.40 -13.40 -13.95
C ALA A 295 -1.63 -14.15 -12.86
N ARG A 296 -2.35 -14.72 -11.88
CA ARG A 296 -1.78 -15.58 -10.84
C ARG A 296 -1.04 -16.79 -11.43
N ARG A 297 -1.67 -17.53 -12.35
CA ARG A 297 -1.06 -18.69 -13.03
C ARG A 297 0.19 -18.29 -13.83
N LEU A 298 0.15 -17.14 -14.50
CA LEU A 298 1.32 -16.61 -15.21
C LEU A 298 2.45 -16.23 -14.25
N ALA A 299 2.12 -15.66 -13.09
CA ALA A 299 3.09 -15.36 -12.05
C ALA A 299 3.71 -16.63 -11.45
N GLU A 300 2.94 -17.70 -11.25
CA GLU A 300 3.48 -19.00 -10.82
C GLU A 300 4.50 -19.55 -11.81
N CYS A 301 4.16 -19.58 -13.10
CA CYS A 301 5.08 -20.00 -14.16
C CYS A 301 6.35 -19.15 -14.20
N HIS A 302 6.21 -17.82 -14.10
CA HIS A 302 7.34 -16.90 -14.08
C HIS A 302 8.24 -17.15 -12.85
N LEU A 303 7.66 -17.26 -11.65
CA LEU A 303 8.41 -17.48 -10.41
C LEU A 303 9.15 -18.82 -10.41
N ALA A 304 8.52 -19.89 -10.93
CA ALA A 304 9.18 -21.18 -11.11
C ALA A 304 10.39 -21.06 -12.06
N SER A 305 10.23 -20.39 -13.19
CA SER A 305 11.32 -20.18 -14.17
C SER A 305 12.52 -19.42 -13.58
N VAL A 306 12.29 -18.35 -12.82
CA VAL A 306 13.39 -17.55 -12.25
C VAL A 306 14.10 -18.25 -11.08
N GLN A 307 13.42 -19.15 -10.38
CA GLN A 307 14.02 -19.97 -9.31
C GLN A 307 14.93 -21.05 -9.89
N SER A 308 14.50 -21.78 -10.93
CA SER A 308 15.31 -22.82 -11.56
C SER A 308 16.60 -22.26 -12.19
N GLY A 309 16.51 -21.11 -12.87
CA GLY A 309 17.70 -20.44 -13.42
C GLY A 309 18.72 -19.99 -12.36
N ALA A 310 18.28 -19.77 -11.12
CA ALA A 310 19.16 -19.43 -10.00
C ALA A 310 19.89 -20.64 -9.39
N GLU A 311 19.39 -21.85 -9.62
CA GLU A 311 20.04 -23.10 -9.19
C GLU A 311 21.11 -23.53 -10.19
N ASP A 312 20.81 -23.48 -11.48
CA ASP A 312 21.75 -23.81 -12.55
C ASP A 312 22.98 -22.88 -12.56
N GLY A 313 22.76 -21.57 -12.36
CA GLY A 313 23.85 -20.59 -12.26
C GLY A 313 24.72 -20.76 -11.00
N ARG A 314 24.19 -21.37 -9.92
CA ARG A 314 24.96 -21.68 -8.70
C ARG A 314 25.78 -22.96 -8.86
N SER A 315 25.22 -23.99 -9.50
CA SER A 315 25.95 -25.22 -9.84
C SER A 315 27.13 -24.94 -10.77
N ALA A 316 26.93 -24.10 -11.80
CA ALA A 316 28.00 -23.71 -12.72
C ALA A 316 29.14 -22.91 -12.05
N LYS A 317 28.85 -22.20 -10.95
CA LYS A 317 29.84 -21.41 -10.19
C LYS A 317 30.59 -22.20 -9.12
N ARG A 318 30.10 -23.40 -8.76
CA ARG A 318 30.70 -24.29 -7.75
C ARG A 318 31.69 -25.30 -8.35
N LEU A 319 31.65 -25.45 -9.68
CA LEU A 319 32.52 -26.29 -10.51
C LEU A 319 33.76 -25.55 -11.05
N LYS A 320 33.97 -24.30 -10.62
CA LYS A 320 35.17 -23.48 -10.90
C LYS A 320 35.84 -23.11 -9.59
#